data_AF-A0A937I0C7-F1
#
_entry.id   AF-A0A937I0C7-F1
#
_cell.length_a   1.000
_cell.length_b   1.000
_cell.length_c   1.000
_cell.angle_alpha   90.00
_cell.angle_beta   90.00
_cell.angle_gamma   90.00
#
_symmetry.space_group_name_H-M   'P 1'
#
loop_
_entity.id
_entity.type
_entity.pdbx_description
1 polymer ?
#
loop_
_entity_poly.entity_id
_entity_poly.type
_entity_poly.pdbx_seq_one_letter_code
_entity_poly.pdbx_strand_id
1 'polypeptide(L)'
;MHAHLKSLCFGLAASSLLAATAAQAQATTVLYNERVVEIGQTLPDANDLWVKPEDLTRINDFELKPEGACYEALCVPVLQDRDSDMYVTRGGQGWFNVTGLADKLQQAYVVDHDDGVWSFGTMPVKRQSFIRGGMAPDFELNDREGNSVRLSDFRGKKVLLLTWASW
;
A
#
# COMPACT_ATOMS: atom_id res chain seq x y z
N MET A 1 12.34 19.42 -84.25
CA MET A 1 13.27 19.73 -83.13
C MET A 1 12.43 19.90 -81.88
N HIS A 2 12.94 19.35 -80.76
CA HIS A 2 12.39 19.34 -79.40
C HIS A 2 11.23 18.36 -79.15
N ALA A 3 11.17 17.58 -78.07
CA ALA A 3 12.11 16.88 -77.17
C ALA A 3 11.21 16.37 -76.03
N HIS A 4 11.33 15.09 -75.69
CA HIS A 4 10.61 14.44 -74.60
C HIS A 4 10.87 15.12 -73.24
N LEU A 5 9.85 15.21 -72.38
CA LEU A 5 10.06 15.29 -70.95
C LEU A 5 9.10 14.34 -70.21
N LYS A 6 9.68 13.23 -69.73
CA LYS A 6 9.04 12.25 -68.85
C LYS A 6 8.88 12.87 -67.47
N SER A 7 7.65 12.91 -66.96
CA SER A 7 7.36 13.27 -65.57
C SER A 7 7.73 12.10 -64.67
N LEU A 8 8.81 12.25 -63.88
CA LEU A 8 9.21 11.29 -62.85
C LEU A 8 8.35 11.48 -61.60
N CYS A 9 7.68 10.40 -61.17
CA CYS A 9 7.13 10.26 -59.83
C CYS A 9 8.26 10.25 -58.78
N PHE A 10 8.22 11.17 -57.82
CA PHE A 10 8.93 11.05 -56.55
C PHE A 10 7.91 10.81 -55.44
N GLY A 11 7.75 9.54 -55.04
CA GLY A 11 6.98 9.18 -53.85
C GLY A 11 7.77 9.53 -52.60
N LEU A 12 7.26 10.45 -51.79
CA LEU A 12 7.73 10.66 -50.43
C LEU A 12 7.26 9.48 -49.57
N ALA A 13 8.17 8.57 -49.23
CA ALA A 13 7.95 7.58 -48.18
C ALA A 13 8.12 8.26 -46.82
N ALA A 14 7.01 8.57 -46.16
CA ALA A 14 7.01 9.03 -44.78
C ALA A 14 7.23 7.84 -43.84
N SER A 15 8.48 7.54 -43.53
CA SER A 15 8.84 6.56 -42.50
C SER A 15 8.47 7.12 -41.13
N SER A 16 7.32 6.67 -40.62
CA SER A 16 6.85 7.00 -39.27
C SER A 16 7.65 6.18 -38.26
N LEU A 17 8.58 6.83 -37.55
CA LEU A 17 9.26 6.25 -36.40
C LEU A 17 8.27 6.15 -35.23
N LEU A 18 7.73 4.96 -34.99
CA LEU A 18 7.04 4.62 -33.74
C LEU A 18 8.10 4.61 -32.64
N ALA A 19 8.22 5.71 -31.91
CA ALA A 19 8.97 5.74 -30.66
C ALA A 19 8.21 4.85 -29.65
N ALA A 20 8.77 3.67 -29.36
CA ALA A 20 8.31 2.87 -28.25
C ALA A 20 8.64 3.63 -26.96
N THR A 21 7.64 4.25 -26.35
CA THR A 21 7.74 4.74 -24.98
C THR A 21 7.92 3.53 -24.08
N ALA A 22 9.16 3.27 -23.66
CA ALA A 22 9.40 2.40 -22.53
C ALA A 22 8.66 3.02 -21.33
N ALA A 23 7.67 2.32 -20.79
CA ALA A 23 7.09 2.67 -19.51
C ALA A 23 8.25 2.71 -18.51
N GLN A 24 8.59 3.89 -18.01
CA GLN A 24 9.49 3.99 -16.87
C GLN A 24 8.84 3.16 -15.76
N ALA A 25 9.62 2.26 -15.16
CA ALA A 25 9.19 1.63 -13.92
C ALA A 25 9.03 2.76 -12.91
N GLN A 26 7.80 3.26 -12.74
CA GLN A 26 7.47 4.19 -11.68
C GLN A 26 7.91 3.51 -10.38
N ALA A 27 8.84 4.15 -9.67
CA ALA A 27 9.20 3.71 -8.33
C ALA A 27 7.92 3.70 -7.50
N THR A 28 7.60 2.55 -6.91
CA THR A 28 6.41 2.42 -6.08
C THR A 28 6.79 2.65 -4.63
N THR A 29 6.16 3.62 -3.97
CA THR A 29 6.42 3.92 -2.57
C THR A 29 5.28 3.41 -1.69
N VAL A 30 5.61 2.69 -0.62
CA VAL A 30 4.63 2.20 0.35
C VAL A 30 4.85 2.88 1.70
N LEU A 31 3.78 3.48 2.23
CA LEU A 31 3.74 4.15 3.52
C LEU A 31 2.95 3.29 4.51
N TYR A 32 3.58 2.85 5.59
CA TYR A 32 2.91 2.11 6.65
C TYR A 32 3.63 2.24 7.99
N ASN A 33 2.88 2.57 9.05
CA ASN A 33 3.40 2.58 10.42
C ASN A 33 4.75 3.34 10.54
N GLU A 34 4.76 4.59 10.05
CA GLU A 34 5.92 5.51 10.02
C GLU A 34 7.09 5.06 9.12
N ARG A 35 6.94 3.97 8.37
CA ARG A 35 7.91 3.53 7.36
C ARG A 35 7.57 4.09 5.99
N VAL A 36 8.62 4.43 5.26
CA VAL A 36 8.61 4.70 3.82
C VAL A 36 9.41 3.59 3.16
N VAL A 37 8.78 2.80 2.29
CA VAL A 37 9.40 1.65 1.64
C VAL A 37 9.35 1.84 0.14
N GLU A 38 10.51 1.98 -0.49
CA GLU A 38 10.63 2.00 -1.94
C GLU A 38 10.64 0.57 -2.49
N ILE A 39 9.75 0.28 -3.43
CA ILE A 39 9.59 -1.01 -4.09
C ILE A 39 10.17 -0.91 -5.49
N GLY A 40 11.27 -1.64 -5.71
CA GLY A 40 12.00 -1.60 -6.98
C GLY A 40 11.30 -2.34 -8.13
N GLN A 41 10.40 -3.29 -7.83
CA GLN A 41 9.68 -4.07 -8.84
C GLN A 41 8.28 -4.43 -8.35
N THR A 42 7.28 -4.15 -9.18
CA THR A 42 5.88 -4.54 -9.00
C THR A 42 5.39 -5.31 -10.23
N LEU A 43 4.33 -6.11 -10.07
CA LEU A 43 3.59 -6.62 -11.22
C LEU A 43 2.59 -5.54 -11.64
N PRO A 44 2.64 -5.04 -12.89
CA PRO A 44 1.74 -3.98 -13.32
C PRO A 44 0.27 -4.41 -13.21
N ASP A 45 -0.50 -3.64 -12.46
CA ASP A 45 -1.94 -3.77 -12.32
C ASP A 45 -2.54 -2.37 -12.12
N ALA A 46 -3.79 -2.18 -12.58
CA ALA A 46 -4.44 -0.87 -12.53
C ALA A 46 -5.01 -0.54 -11.14
N ASN A 47 -5.31 -1.56 -10.31
CA ASN A 47 -6.06 -1.41 -9.08
C ASN A 47 -5.32 -1.92 -7.86
N ASP A 48 -4.45 -2.92 -8.04
CA ASP A 48 -3.84 -3.66 -6.93
C ASP A 48 -2.33 -3.49 -6.83
N LEU A 49 -1.83 -3.50 -5.59
CA LEU A 49 -0.40 -3.49 -5.33
C LEU A 49 0.13 -4.92 -5.27
N TRP A 50 0.76 -5.34 -6.36
CA TRP A 50 1.45 -6.62 -6.45
C TRP A 50 2.97 -6.45 -6.25
N VAL A 51 3.49 -7.08 -5.21
CA VAL A 51 4.92 -7.02 -4.83
C VAL A 51 5.53 -8.41 -4.79
N LYS A 52 6.86 -8.50 -4.63
CA LYS A 52 7.47 -9.80 -4.37
C LYS A 52 7.21 -10.23 -2.92
N PRO A 53 7.02 -11.53 -2.64
CA PRO A 53 6.81 -12.00 -1.27
C PRO A 53 7.89 -11.54 -0.27
N GLU A 54 9.15 -11.41 -0.70
CA GLU A 54 10.24 -10.88 0.15
C GLU A 54 10.09 -9.40 0.54
N ASP A 55 9.20 -8.66 -0.11
CA ASP A 55 8.93 -7.26 0.22
C ASP A 55 7.96 -7.13 1.41
N LEU A 56 7.18 -8.18 1.73
CA LEU A 56 6.15 -8.13 2.77
C LEU A 56 6.70 -7.73 4.14
N THR A 57 7.84 -8.31 4.54
CA THR A 57 8.38 -8.07 5.88
C THR A 57 8.77 -6.61 6.07
N ARG A 58 9.38 -5.99 5.06
CA ARG A 58 9.72 -4.57 5.13
C ARG A 58 8.49 -3.66 5.03
N ILE A 59 7.47 -4.06 4.25
CA ILE A 59 6.22 -3.31 4.09
C ILE A 59 5.40 -3.32 5.37
N ASN A 60 4.99 -4.48 5.87
CA ASN A 60 3.98 -4.61 6.93
C ASN A 60 4.27 -5.70 7.97
N ASP A 61 5.49 -6.23 7.99
CA ASP A 61 5.98 -7.30 8.88
C ASP A 61 5.34 -8.67 8.64
N PHE A 62 4.62 -8.86 7.53
CA PHE A 62 4.17 -10.19 7.14
C PHE A 62 5.30 -10.99 6.48
N GLU A 63 5.19 -12.30 6.57
CA GLU A 63 6.00 -13.26 5.84
C GLU A 63 5.09 -14.23 5.10
N LEU A 64 5.38 -14.52 3.84
CA LEU A 64 4.69 -15.58 3.12
C LEU A 64 5.29 -16.93 3.52
N LYS A 65 4.48 -17.78 4.15
CA LYS A 65 4.80 -19.15 4.58
C LYS A 65 3.91 -20.16 3.84
N PRO A 66 4.21 -21.46 3.85
CA PRO A 66 3.38 -22.47 3.16
C PRO A 66 1.89 -22.43 3.54
N GLU A 67 1.57 -22.12 4.79
CA GLU A 67 0.22 -21.98 5.30
C GLU A 67 -0.47 -20.66 4.92
N GLY A 68 0.29 -19.62 4.54
CA GLY A 68 -0.26 -18.32 4.15
C GLY A 68 0.61 -17.10 4.51
N ALA A 69 0.02 -15.91 4.45
CA ALA A 69 0.67 -14.68 4.89
C ALA A 69 0.55 -14.55 6.42
N CYS A 70 1.68 -14.60 7.11
CA CYS A 70 1.74 -14.67 8.56
C CYS A 70 2.36 -13.41 9.19
N TYR A 71 1.74 -12.94 10.27
CA TYR A 71 2.24 -11.92 11.19
C TYR A 71 2.17 -12.48 12.61
N GLU A 72 3.32 -12.68 13.26
CA GLU A 72 3.41 -13.37 14.55
C GLU A 72 2.63 -14.71 14.53
N ALA A 73 1.64 -14.88 15.40
CA ALA A 73 0.79 -16.08 15.48
C ALA A 73 -0.43 -16.04 14.52
N LEU A 74 -0.69 -14.92 13.85
CA LEU A 74 -1.79 -14.77 12.91
C LEU A 74 -1.33 -15.17 11.51
N CYS A 75 -2.05 -16.08 10.85
CA CYS A 75 -1.80 -16.44 9.45
C CYS A 75 -3.09 -16.35 8.63
N VAL A 76 -3.04 -15.59 7.53
CA VAL A 76 -4.10 -15.50 6.52
C VAL A 76 -3.81 -16.53 5.44
N PRO A 77 -4.69 -17.53 5.21
CA PRO A 77 -4.42 -18.58 4.22
C PRO A 77 -4.22 -18.02 2.80
N VAL A 78 -3.18 -18.50 2.10
CA VAL A 78 -2.84 -18.11 0.73
C VAL A 78 -2.54 -19.34 -0.11
N LEU A 79 -3.24 -19.48 -1.22
CA LEU A 79 -3.03 -20.57 -2.19
C LEU A 79 -1.81 -20.21 -3.06
N GLN A 80 -0.74 -20.99 -2.92
CA GLN A 80 0.55 -20.74 -3.60
C GLN A 80 0.85 -21.76 -4.70
N ASP A 81 0.03 -22.82 -4.81
CA ASP A 81 0.13 -23.88 -5.80
C ASP A 81 -0.52 -23.52 -7.15
N ARG A 82 -1.28 -22.42 -7.18
CA ARG A 82 -2.01 -21.92 -8.34
C ARG A 82 -2.23 -20.42 -8.21
N ASP A 83 -2.56 -19.78 -9.32
CA ASP A 83 -2.99 -18.39 -9.31
C ASP A 83 -4.27 -18.21 -8.49
N SER A 84 -4.30 -17.14 -7.71
CA SER A 84 -5.42 -16.71 -6.87
C SER A 84 -5.39 -15.19 -6.71
N ASP A 85 -6.42 -14.63 -6.06
CA ASP A 85 -6.51 -13.19 -5.79
C ASP A 85 -5.35 -12.65 -4.94
N MET A 86 -4.69 -13.52 -4.15
CA MET A 86 -3.63 -13.14 -3.21
C MET A 86 -2.22 -13.46 -3.70
N TYR A 87 -2.10 -14.43 -4.63
CA TYR A 87 -0.81 -14.89 -5.13
C TYR A 87 -0.92 -15.37 -6.57
N VAL A 88 0.01 -14.93 -7.42
CA VAL A 88 0.10 -15.35 -8.83
C VAL A 88 1.55 -15.61 -9.23
N THR A 89 1.76 -16.45 -10.25
CA THR A 89 3.10 -16.67 -10.82
C THR A 89 3.18 -16.15 -12.25
N ARG A 90 4.09 -15.21 -12.52
CA ARG A 90 4.29 -14.60 -13.84
C ARG A 90 5.78 -14.65 -14.20
N GLY A 91 6.12 -15.23 -15.36
CA GLY A 91 7.51 -15.36 -15.79
C GLY A 91 8.40 -16.17 -14.83
N GLY A 92 7.81 -17.12 -14.08
CA GLY A 92 8.52 -17.89 -13.04
C GLY A 92 8.74 -17.15 -11.72
N GLN A 93 8.27 -15.91 -11.58
CA GLN A 93 8.30 -15.12 -10.35
C GLN A 93 6.94 -15.15 -9.66
N GLY A 94 6.94 -15.39 -8.35
CA GLY A 94 5.76 -15.25 -7.50
C GLY A 94 5.50 -13.79 -7.15
N TRP A 95 4.23 -13.40 -7.17
CA TRP A 95 3.76 -12.05 -6.83
C TRP A 95 2.66 -12.15 -5.78
N PHE A 96 2.71 -11.27 -4.80
CA PHE A 96 1.76 -11.22 -3.69
C PHE A 96 0.94 -9.93 -3.75
N ASN A 97 -0.37 -10.05 -3.59
CA ASN A 97 -1.29 -8.91 -3.59
C ASN A 97 -1.40 -8.27 -2.19
N VAL A 98 -0.73 -7.13 -2.00
CA VAL A 98 -0.73 -6.41 -0.71
C VAL A 98 -2.10 -5.78 -0.43
N THR A 99 -2.77 -5.24 -1.44
CA THR A 99 -4.13 -4.67 -1.31
C THR A 99 -5.15 -5.76 -1.04
N GLY A 100 -5.04 -6.91 -1.70
CA GLY A 100 -5.87 -8.08 -1.41
C GLY A 100 -5.73 -8.54 0.04
N LEU A 101 -4.51 -8.53 0.60
CA LEU A 101 -4.28 -8.85 2.02
C LEU A 101 -4.90 -7.79 2.92
N ALA A 102 -4.75 -6.51 2.57
CA ALA A 102 -5.35 -5.40 3.30
C ALA A 102 -6.88 -5.52 3.35
N ASP A 103 -7.52 -5.80 2.22
CA ASP A 103 -8.98 -6.03 2.13
C ASP A 103 -9.42 -7.20 3.00
N LYS A 104 -8.67 -8.31 2.96
CA LYS A 104 -8.95 -9.50 3.77
C LYS A 104 -8.87 -9.21 5.27
N LEU A 105 -7.96 -8.31 5.66
CA LEU A 105 -7.76 -7.87 7.03
C LEU A 105 -8.61 -6.66 7.42
N GLN A 106 -9.42 -6.13 6.48
CA GLN A 106 -10.18 -4.88 6.61
C GLN A 106 -9.27 -3.70 6.99
N GLN A 107 -8.04 -3.70 6.51
CA GLN A 107 -7.09 -2.60 6.65
C GLN A 107 -7.38 -1.54 5.60
N ALA A 108 -7.65 -0.32 6.05
CA ALA A 108 -7.84 0.81 5.15
C ALA A 108 -6.53 1.17 4.43
N TYR A 109 -6.62 1.54 3.16
CA TYR A 109 -5.53 2.12 2.40
C TYR A 109 -6.04 3.18 1.41
N VAL A 110 -5.13 4.02 0.95
CA VAL A 110 -5.35 5.00 -0.13
C VAL A 110 -4.18 4.91 -1.09
N VAL A 111 -4.45 5.15 -2.37
CA VAL A 111 -3.46 5.11 -3.43
C VAL A 111 -3.49 6.40 -4.24
N ASP A 112 -2.30 6.91 -4.54
CA ASP A 112 -2.06 7.87 -5.60
C ASP A 112 -1.48 7.10 -6.79
N HIS A 113 -2.29 6.87 -7.82
CA HIS A 113 -1.87 6.10 -8.99
C HIS A 113 -0.94 6.88 -9.92
N ASP A 114 -0.98 8.22 -9.89
CA ASP A 114 -0.15 9.05 -10.76
C ASP A 114 1.31 9.03 -10.28
N ASP A 115 1.49 9.05 -8.96
CA ASP A 115 2.80 9.01 -8.30
C ASP A 115 3.22 7.61 -7.81
N GLY A 116 2.36 6.59 -7.93
CA GLY A 116 2.65 5.22 -7.52
C GLY A 116 2.82 5.05 -6.01
N VAL A 117 2.10 5.86 -5.21
CA VAL A 117 2.22 5.88 -3.75
C VAL A 117 1.04 5.17 -3.10
N TRP A 118 1.33 4.24 -2.20
CA TRP A 118 0.33 3.47 -1.46
C TRP A 118 0.47 3.74 0.03
N SER A 119 -0.59 4.24 0.67
CA SER A 119 -0.60 4.49 2.11
C SER A 119 -1.57 3.56 2.82
N PHE A 120 -1.05 2.74 3.72
CA PHE A 120 -1.83 1.79 4.51
C PHE A 120 -2.02 2.30 5.94
N GLY A 121 -3.26 2.25 6.41
CA GLY A 121 -3.60 2.54 7.81
C GLY A 121 -3.21 1.41 8.75
N THR A 122 -3.43 1.59 10.05
CA THR A 122 -3.18 0.54 11.05
C THR A 122 -4.08 -0.67 10.82
N MET A 123 -3.49 -1.87 10.81
CA MET A 123 -4.23 -3.12 10.72
C MET A 123 -5.16 -3.31 11.94
N PRO A 124 -6.46 -3.61 11.74
CA PRO A 124 -7.40 -3.85 12.85
C PRO A 124 -6.95 -4.94 13.83
N VAL A 125 -6.29 -5.98 13.33
CA VAL A 125 -5.75 -7.07 14.16
C VAL A 125 -4.63 -6.59 15.10
N LYS A 126 -3.81 -5.60 14.70
CA LYS A 126 -2.84 -4.93 15.59
C LYS A 126 -3.50 -3.92 16.54
N ARG A 127 -4.70 -3.42 16.20
CA ARG A 127 -5.43 -2.47 17.06
C ARG A 127 -5.91 -3.12 18.37
N GLN A 128 -6.27 -4.40 18.32
CA GLN A 128 -6.78 -5.11 19.52
C GLN A 128 -5.69 -5.31 20.59
N SER A 129 -4.44 -5.56 20.20
CA SER A 129 -3.33 -5.67 21.17
C SER A 129 -3.04 -4.32 21.83
N PHE A 130 -3.08 -3.21 21.07
CA PHE A 130 -3.02 -1.85 21.61
C PHE A 130 -4.13 -1.55 22.62
N ILE A 131 -5.37 -1.97 22.35
CA ILE A 131 -6.52 -1.71 23.25
C ILE A 131 -6.46 -2.58 24.51
N ARG A 132 -5.95 -3.83 24.42
CA ARG A 132 -5.91 -4.75 25.56
C ARG A 132 -4.74 -4.49 26.52
N GLY A 133 -3.62 -3.96 26.03
CA GLY A 133 -2.40 -3.71 26.81
C GLY A 133 -2.06 -2.24 27.04
N GLY A 134 -2.72 -1.30 26.34
CA GLY A 134 -2.42 0.12 26.42
C GLY A 134 -2.89 0.74 27.73
N MET A 135 -1.96 0.97 28.66
CA MET A 135 -2.20 1.89 29.77
C MET A 135 -2.26 3.30 29.20
N ALA A 136 -3.39 3.99 29.36
CA ALA A 136 -3.49 5.39 28.97
C ALA A 136 -2.46 6.22 29.75
N PRO A 137 -1.68 7.09 29.08
CA PRO A 137 -0.74 7.98 29.77
C PRO A 137 -1.52 8.91 30.68
N ASP A 138 -1.00 9.11 31.90
CA ASP A 138 -1.61 10.06 32.83
C ASP A 138 -1.29 11.50 32.38
N PHE A 139 -2.29 12.37 32.44
CA PHE A 139 -2.16 13.78 32.14
C PHE A 139 -3.01 14.60 33.11
N GLU A 140 -2.67 15.88 33.25
CA GLU A 140 -3.30 16.82 34.16
C GLU A 140 -3.84 18.01 33.37
N LEU A 141 -5.11 18.38 33.59
CA LEU A 141 -5.76 19.55 33.03
C LEU A 141 -6.53 20.29 34.12
N ASN A 142 -6.79 21.57 33.91
CA ASN A 142 -7.71 22.31 34.77
C ASN A 142 -9.15 22.12 34.28
N ASP A 143 -10.08 21.92 35.22
CA ASP A 143 -11.52 21.97 34.94
C ASP A 143 -11.99 23.43 34.68
N ARG A 144 -13.32 23.62 34.54
CA ARG A 144 -13.91 24.93 34.23
C ARG A 144 -13.81 25.90 35.41
N GLU A 145 -13.63 25.37 36.61
CA GLU A 145 -13.50 26.07 37.87
C GLU A 145 -12.03 26.35 38.22
N GLY A 146 -11.08 25.84 37.42
CA GLY A 146 -9.65 26.01 37.59
C GLY A 146 -8.99 24.97 38.51
N ASN A 147 -9.72 23.95 38.95
CA ASN A 147 -9.14 22.87 39.75
C ASN A 147 -8.35 21.92 38.86
N SER A 148 -7.22 21.46 39.36
CA SER A 148 -6.44 20.42 38.70
C SER A 148 -7.16 19.07 38.76
N VAL A 149 -7.26 18.41 37.60
CA VAL A 149 -7.87 17.09 37.42
C VAL A 149 -6.91 16.21 36.61
N ARG A 150 -6.63 15.02 37.12
CA ARG A 150 -5.79 14.02 36.45
C ARG A 150 -6.63 12.89 35.85
N LEU A 151 -6.14 12.30 34.76
CA LEU A 151 -6.79 11.09 34.22
C LEU A 151 -6.80 9.95 35.25
N SER A 152 -5.73 9.83 36.03
CA SER A 152 -5.60 8.81 37.08
C SER A 152 -6.61 8.94 38.22
N ASP A 153 -7.23 10.10 38.43
CA ASP A 153 -8.31 10.29 39.42
C ASP A 153 -9.56 9.47 39.07
N PHE A 154 -9.70 9.05 37.81
CA PHE A 154 -10.82 8.23 37.32
C PHE A 154 -10.51 6.73 37.27
N ARG A 155 -9.37 6.27 37.82
CA ARG A 155 -9.03 4.84 37.86
C ARG A 155 -10.16 3.99 38.46
N GLY A 156 -10.41 2.84 37.85
CA GLY A 156 -11.50 1.93 38.23
C GLY A 156 -12.87 2.30 37.65
N LYS A 157 -12.98 3.40 36.90
CA LYS A 157 -14.19 3.79 36.16
C LYS A 157 -13.97 3.65 34.64
N LYS A 158 -15.05 3.43 33.89
CA LYS A 158 -15.03 3.60 32.43
C LYS A 158 -15.00 5.09 32.11
N VAL A 159 -14.02 5.53 31.32
CA VAL A 159 -13.81 6.95 30.97
C VAL A 159 -13.95 7.12 29.47
N LEU A 160 -14.72 8.11 29.04
CA LEU A 160 -14.77 8.60 27.66
C LEU A 160 -13.97 9.91 27.59
N LEU A 161 -12.92 9.93 26.78
CA LEU A 161 -12.17 11.15 26.48
C LEU A 161 -12.72 11.77 25.20
N LEU A 162 -13.16 13.02 25.29
CA LEU A 162 -13.63 13.81 24.16
C LEU A 162 -12.66 14.98 23.95
N THR A 163 -11.88 14.92 22.87
CA THR A 163 -11.04 16.03 22.42
C THR A 163 -11.82 16.84 21.40
N TRP A 164 -12.07 18.11 21.70
CA TRP A 164 -12.80 19.02 20.82
C TRP A 164 -12.08 20.37 20.77
N ALA A 165 -12.36 21.14 19.72
CA ALA A 165 -11.97 22.53 19.64
C ALA A 165 -13.01 23.31 18.80
N SER A 166 -13.12 24.62 19.03
CA SER A 166 -14.21 25.45 18.51
C SER A 166 -14.00 26.01 17.09
N TRP A 167 -12.89 25.66 16.43
CA TRP A 167 -12.43 26.26 15.17
C TRP A 167 -12.84 25.43 13.95
#